data_AF-A0A7C4M613-F1
#
_entry.id   AF-A0A7C4M613-F1
#
_cell.length_a   1.000
_cell.length_b   1.000
_cell.length_c   1.000
_cell.angle_alpha   90.00
_cell.angle_beta   90.00
_cell.angle_gamma   90.00
#
_symmetry.space_group_name_H-M   'P 1'
#
loop_
_entity.id
_entity.type
_entity.pdbx_description
1 polymer ?
#
loop_
_entity_poly.entity_id
_entity_poly.type
_entity_poly.pdbx_seq_one_letter_code
_entity_poly.pdbx_strand_id
1 'polypeptide(L)' 'KGLDPEQVIIRYAVAHKGRVMRKFIERAFGRATPYDKTFTHIELIGEAKE' A
#
# COMPACT_ATOMS: atom_id res chain seq x y z
N LYS A 1 -15.76 -13.14 -13.75
CA LYS A 1 -16.68 -13.40 -12.62
C LYS A 1 -18.15 -13.07 -12.94
N GLY A 2 -18.48 -12.46 -14.09
CA GLY A 2 -19.89 -12.28 -14.49
C GLY A 2 -20.71 -11.38 -13.58
N LEU A 3 -20.06 -10.59 -12.72
CA LEU A 3 -20.69 -9.62 -11.82
C LEU A 3 -20.88 -8.33 -12.61
N ASP A 4 -22.03 -7.68 -12.44
CA ASP A 4 -22.29 -6.34 -12.99
C ASP A 4 -21.37 -5.32 -12.32
N PRO A 5 -20.44 -4.65 -13.05
CA PRO A 5 -19.53 -3.67 -12.47
C PRO A 5 -20.22 -2.51 -11.76
N GLU A 6 -21.45 -2.17 -12.15
CA GLU A 6 -22.21 -1.08 -11.52
C GLU A 6 -22.78 -1.48 -10.15
N GLN A 7 -22.92 -2.78 -9.88
CA GLN A 7 -23.44 -3.32 -8.62
C GLN A 7 -22.33 -3.78 -7.65
N VAL A 8 -21.06 -3.73 -8.07
CA VAL A 8 -19.94 -4.13 -7.23
C VAL A 8 -19.59 -3.01 -6.25
N ILE A 9 -19.66 -3.32 -4.96
CA ILE A 9 -19.19 -2.47 -3.88
C ILE A 9 -17.90 -3.01 -3.28
N ILE A 10 -17.00 -2.11 -2.86
CA ILE A 10 -15.82 -2.50 -2.07
C ILE A 10 -16.29 -2.72 -0.64
N ARG A 11 -16.35 -3.99 -0.21
CA ARG A 11 -16.79 -4.36 1.14
C ARG A 11 -15.64 -4.30 2.15
N TYR A 12 -14.44 -4.72 1.75
CA TYR A 12 -13.25 -4.61 2.57
C TYR A 12 -12.12 -3.97 1.78
N ALA A 13 -11.45 -3.03 2.44
CA ALA A 13 -10.20 -2.43 1.98
C ALA A 13 -9.24 -2.43 3.15
N VAL A 14 -8.15 -3.19 3.03
CA VAL A 14 -7.15 -3.34 4.09
C VAL A 14 -5.79 -2.96 3.54
N ALA A 15 -5.04 -2.19 4.34
CA ALA A 15 -3.66 -1.83 4.03
C ALA A 15 -2.72 -2.53 5.01
N HIS A 16 -1.87 -3.41 4.48
CA HIS A 16 -0.84 -4.09 5.25
C HIS A 16 0.49 -3.39 5.07
N LYS A 17 1.22 -3.22 6.18
CA LYS A 17 2.60 -2.74 6.14
C LYS A 17 3.44 -3.73 5.33
N GLY A 18 3.94 -3.26 4.19
CA GLY A 18 4.85 -4.02 3.35
C GLY A 18 6.29 -3.91 3.84
N ARG A 19 7.21 -4.43 3.03
CA ARG A 19 8.64 -4.34 3.32
C ARG A 19 9.09 -2.89 3.46
N VAL A 20 10.02 -2.64 4.38
CA VAL A 20 10.75 -1.38 4.46
C VAL A 20 12.08 -1.54 3.73
N MET A 21 12.30 -0.74 2.68
CA MET A 21 13.57 -0.66 1.98
C MET A 21 14.44 0.40 2.63
N ARG A 22 15.49 -0.04 3.31
CA ARG A 22 16.42 0.87 3.99
C ARG A 22 17.25 1.65 2.99
N LYS A 23 17.33 2.96 3.19
CA LYS A 23 18.18 3.84 2.39
C LYS A 23 18.81 4.88 3.32
N PHE A 24 19.83 5.54 2.84
CA PHE A 24 20.45 6.67 3.53
C PHE A 24 20.49 7.85 2.57
N ILE A 25 20.32 9.04 3.14
CA ILE A 25 20.51 10.29 2.41
C ILE A 25 21.65 11.06 3.07
N GLU A 26 22.52 11.61 2.22
CA GLU A 26 23.60 12.50 2.61
C GLU A 26 23.04 13.77 3.26
N ARG A 27 23.71 14.26 4.30
CA ARG A 27 23.41 15.48 5.04
C ARG A 27 24.70 16.28 5.25
N ALA A 28 24.55 17.55 5.66
CA ALA A 28 25.69 18.42 5.96
C ALA A 28 26.68 17.77 6.96
N PHE A 29 27.97 18.12 6.81
CA PHE A 29 29.09 17.59 7.58
C PHE A 29 29.32 16.07 7.37
N GLY A 30 29.04 15.54 6.18
CA GLY A 30 29.28 14.13 5.82
C GLY A 30 28.43 13.14 6.62
N ARG A 31 27.29 13.59 7.17
CA ARG A 31 26.39 12.75 7.97
C ARG A 31 25.44 12.01 7.04
N ALA A 32 25.22 10.74 7.28
CA ALA A 32 24.15 9.98 6.63
C ALA A 32 23.02 9.72 7.62
N THR A 33 21.77 9.97 7.21
CA THR A 33 20.57 9.66 8.01
C THR A 33 19.68 8.66 7.28
N PRO A 34 19.01 7.73 7.99
CA PRO A 34 18.05 6.82 7.37
C PRO A 34 16.97 7.57 6.59
N TYR A 35 16.66 7.09 5.40
CA TYR A 35 15.61 7.59 4.52
C TYR A 35 14.83 6.43 3.93
N ASP A 36 14.28 5.62 4.83
CA ASP A 36 13.67 4.36 4.49
C ASP A 36 12.41 4.54 3.64
N LYS A 37 12.28 3.72 2.59
CA LYS A 37 11.06 3.65 1.77
C LYS A 37 10.17 2.53 2.28
N THR A 38 9.02 2.88 2.84
CA THR A 38 8.01 1.92 3.27
C THR A 38 7.08 1.58 2.12
N PHE A 39 6.91 0.29 1.84
CA PHE A 39 5.91 -0.21 0.90
C PHE A 39 4.63 -0.63 1.64
N THR A 40 3.51 -0.71 0.91
CA THR A 40 2.20 -1.12 1.43
C THR A 40 1.58 -2.13 0.48
N HIS A 41 1.04 -3.21 1.03
CA HIS A 41 0.18 -4.14 0.29
C HIS A 41 -1.27 -3.76 0.54
N ILE A 42 -2.04 -3.59 -0.53
CA ILE A 42 -3.45 -3.22 -0.45
C ILE A 42 -4.26 -4.42 -0.91
N GLU A 43 -5.16 -4.87 -0.04
CA GLU A 43 -6.11 -5.94 -0.33
C GLU A 43 -7.52 -5.34 -0.43
N LEU A 44 -8.22 -5.70 -1.50
CA LEU A 44 -9.56 -5.22 -1.80
C LEU A 44 -10.48 -6.42 -2.04
N ILE A 45 -11.62 -6.42 -1.35
CA ILE A 45 -12.68 -7.42 -1.54
C ILE A 45 -13.91 -6.69 -2.08
N GLY A 46 -14.24 -7.00 -3.33
CA GLY A 46 -15.48 -6.57 -3.97
C GLY A 46 -16.58 -7.61 -3.77
N GLU A 47 -17.77 -7.15 -3.45
CA GLU A 47 -19.00 -7.95 -3.40
C GLU A 47 -20.03 -7.30 -4.32
N ALA A 48 -20.75 -8.11 -5.10
CA ALA A 48 -21.91 -7.61 -5.84
C ALA A 48 -23.09 -7.57 -4.88
N LYS A 49 -23.69 -6.40 -4.73
CA LYS A 49 -24.98 -6.29 -4.06
C LYS A 49 -26.04 -6.87 -5.01
N GLU A 50 -26.86 -7.80 -4.51
CA GLU A 50 -28.10 -8.21 -5.19
C GLU A 50 -29.07 -7.03 -5.34
#